data_AF-A0A957L2S6-F1
#
_entry.id   AF-A0A957L2S6-F1
#
_cell.length_a   1.000
_cell.length_b   1.000
_cell.length_c   1.000
_cell.angle_alpha   90.00
_cell.angle_beta   90.00
_cell.angle_gamma   90.00
#
_symmetry.space_group_name_H-M   'P 1'
#
loop_
_entity.id
_entity.type
_entity.pdbx_description
1 polymer ?
#
loop_
_entity_poly.entity_id
_entity_poly.type
_entity_poly.pdbx_seq_one_letter_code
_entity_poly.pdbx_strand_id
1 'polypeptide(L)'
;MRLLTLFKQRRRWSLVLLFLLLLAPTLVLAQATDRQDAFVYGVNAGIPDAVVGTFAPPAVDTIYLMSTETSILSPRITNIYYWPITNDYRASWNVRNDVVEGDLEIV
;
A
#
# COMPACT_ATOMS: atom_id res chain seq x y z
N MET A 1 -60.04 11.58 5.45
CA MET A 1 -59.19 11.28 6.64
C MET A 1 -58.02 10.30 6.38
N ARG A 2 -57.75 9.82 5.14
CA ARG A 2 -56.61 8.94 4.79
C ARG A 2 -55.36 9.65 4.23
N LEU A 3 -55.48 10.88 3.71
CA LEU A 3 -54.32 11.63 3.19
C LEU A 3 -53.39 12.17 4.30
N LEU A 4 -53.96 12.66 5.40
CA LEU A 4 -53.20 13.19 6.54
C LEU A 4 -52.36 12.11 7.23
N THR A 5 -52.84 10.87 7.26
CA THR A 5 -52.10 9.73 7.84
C THR A 5 -50.93 9.30 6.96
N LEU A 6 -51.08 9.33 5.63
CA LEU A 6 -49.99 9.06 4.68
C LEU A 6 -48.87 10.11 4.76
N PHE A 7 -49.21 11.39 4.92
CA PHE A 7 -48.21 12.45 5.13
C PHE A 7 -47.46 12.29 6.46
N LYS A 8 -48.18 11.95 7.54
CA LYS A 8 -47.57 11.72 8.87
C LYS A 8 -46.71 10.47 8.90
N GLN A 9 -47.10 9.44 8.14
CA GLN A 9 -46.32 8.22 7.92
C GLN A 9 -45.07 8.54 7.10
N ARG A 10 -45.17 9.19 5.94
CA ARG A 10 -43.98 9.62 5.15
C ARG A 10 -43.00 10.43 5.99
N ARG A 11 -43.48 11.40 6.79
CA ARG A 11 -42.64 12.21 7.69
C ARG A 11 -41.93 11.38 8.76
N ARG A 12 -42.58 10.36 9.32
CA ARG A 12 -41.98 9.43 10.29
C ARG A 12 -40.86 8.59 9.66
N TRP A 13 -41.08 8.10 8.44
CA TRP A 13 -40.07 7.30 7.74
C TRP A 13 -38.87 8.14 7.32
N SER A 14 -39.08 9.40 6.90
CA SER A 14 -37.98 10.34 6.64
C SER A 14 -37.12 10.60 7.88
N LEU A 15 -37.75 10.71 9.06
CA LEU A 15 -37.02 10.92 10.32
C LEU A 15 -36.25 9.67 10.76
N VAL A 16 -36.82 8.48 10.57
CA VAL A 16 -36.13 7.20 10.83
C VAL A 16 -34.94 7.03 9.88
N LEU A 17 -35.11 7.35 8.59
CA LEU A 17 -34.04 7.28 7.61
C LEU A 17 -32.92 8.28 7.94
N LEU A 18 -33.27 9.50 8.32
CA LEU A 18 -32.33 10.53 8.76
C LEU A 18 -31.58 10.10 10.03
N PHE A 19 -32.28 9.51 11.00
CA PHE A 19 -31.68 8.97 12.21
C PHE A 19 -30.72 7.81 11.92
N LEU A 20 -31.08 6.91 11.01
CA LEU A 20 -30.20 5.83 10.54
C LEU A 20 -28.96 6.36 9.81
N LEU A 21 -29.10 7.42 9.02
CA LEU A 21 -27.98 8.10 8.35
C LEU A 21 -27.06 8.82 9.34
N LEU A 22 -27.63 9.43 10.39
CA LEU A 22 -26.86 10.09 11.46
C LEU A 22 -26.18 9.09 12.41
N LEU A 23 -26.72 7.88 12.52
CA LEU A 23 -26.12 6.75 13.27
C LEU A 23 -25.02 6.02 12.50
N ALA A 24 -24.65 6.46 11.30
CA ALA A 24 -23.56 5.87 10.53
C ALA A 24 -22.26 6.68 10.64
N PRO A 25 -21.58 6.78 11.80
CA PRO A 25 -20.18 7.15 11.81
C PRO A 25 -19.38 5.90 11.42
N THR A 26 -19.32 5.60 10.13
CA THR A 26 -18.16 4.82 9.66
C THR A 26 -17.05 5.83 9.48
N LEU A 27 -16.22 5.96 10.52
CA LEU A 27 -14.90 6.55 10.40
C LEU A 27 -14.09 5.63 9.47
N VAL A 28 -14.36 5.74 8.16
CA VAL A 28 -13.44 5.30 7.12
C VAL A 28 -12.32 6.34 7.13
N LEU A 29 -11.53 6.33 8.19
CA LEU A 29 -10.23 6.99 8.16
C LEU A 29 -9.41 6.18 7.18
N ALA A 30 -8.89 6.84 6.14
CA ALA A 30 -7.87 6.24 5.31
C ALA A 30 -6.80 5.68 6.25
N GLN A 31 -6.53 4.38 6.17
CA GLN A 31 -5.45 3.79 6.95
C GLN A 31 -4.16 4.51 6.53
N ALA A 32 -3.69 5.40 7.38
CA ALA A 32 -2.37 5.99 7.23
C ALA A 32 -1.39 4.85 7.53
N THR A 33 -0.82 4.25 6.49
CA THR A 33 0.24 3.28 6.71
C THR A 33 1.44 4.02 7.29
N ASP A 34 1.94 3.53 8.43
CA ASP A 34 3.20 4.01 8.97
C ASP A 34 4.30 3.80 7.93
N ARG A 35 4.87 4.93 7.49
CA ARG A 35 6.02 4.97 6.61
C ARG A 35 7.26 5.02 7.48
N GLN A 36 8.21 4.15 7.21
CA GLN A 36 9.47 4.10 7.92
C GLN A 36 10.63 4.17 6.94
N ASP A 37 11.69 4.88 7.31
CA ASP A 37 12.96 4.77 6.61
C ASP A 37 13.51 3.35 6.78
N ALA A 38 13.98 2.76 5.68
CA ALA A 38 14.59 1.44 5.69
C ALA A 38 15.72 1.35 4.66
N PHE A 39 16.75 0.59 5.03
CA PHE A 39 17.69 0.04 4.07
C PHE A 39 16.98 -1.05 3.26
N VAL A 40 17.13 -1.01 1.94
CA VAL A 40 16.55 -1.97 1.01
C VAL A 40 17.50 -2.26 -0.13
N TYR A 41 17.31 -3.39 -0.79
CA TYR A 41 17.89 -3.61 -2.12
C TYR A 41 16.84 -3.28 -3.18
N GLY A 42 17.06 -2.22 -3.97
CA GLY A 42 16.34 -2.02 -5.22
C GLY A 42 16.78 -3.08 -6.23
N VAL A 43 15.82 -3.76 -6.85
CA VAL A 43 16.05 -4.90 -7.75
C VAL A 43 15.51 -4.56 -9.13
N ASN A 44 16.37 -4.56 -10.13
CA ASN A 44 15.95 -4.63 -11.53
C ASN A 44 16.29 -6.02 -12.03
N ALA A 45 15.31 -6.93 -11.96
CA ALA A 45 15.49 -8.33 -12.33
C ALA A 45 15.37 -8.48 -13.85
N GLY A 46 16.41 -9.00 -14.49
CA GLY A 46 16.35 -9.44 -15.88
C GLY A 46 15.49 -10.70 -15.99
N ILE A 47 14.59 -10.70 -16.97
CA ILE A 47 13.82 -11.86 -17.42
C ILE A 47 13.96 -11.97 -18.94
N PRO A 48 13.61 -13.11 -19.57
CA PRO A 48 13.61 -13.20 -21.01
C PRO A 48 12.81 -12.04 -21.63
N ASP A 49 13.48 -11.28 -22.50
CA ASP A 49 12.93 -10.15 -23.26
C ASP A 49 12.46 -8.93 -22.42
N ALA A 50 12.72 -8.87 -21.11
CA ALA A 50 12.29 -7.74 -20.28
C ALA A 50 13.10 -7.54 -18.98
N VAL A 51 12.83 -6.43 -18.30
CA VAL A 51 13.35 -6.11 -16.97
C VAL A 51 12.19 -5.74 -16.06
N VAL A 52 12.13 -6.33 -14.86
CA VAL A 52 11.09 -6.07 -13.86
C VAL A 52 11.70 -5.40 -12.64
N GLY A 53 11.17 -4.22 -12.29
CA GLY A 53 11.56 -3.47 -11.10
C GLY A 53 10.80 -3.95 -9.86
N THR A 54 11.54 -4.21 -8.78
CA THR A 54 11.01 -4.51 -7.44
C THR A 54 12.03 -4.11 -6.37
N PHE A 55 11.82 -4.48 -5.12
CA PHE A 55 12.80 -4.33 -4.05
C PHE A 55 12.66 -5.39 -2.97
N ALA A 56 13.75 -5.63 -2.24
CA ALA A 56 13.75 -6.47 -1.05
C ALA A 56 13.71 -5.58 0.21
N PRO A 57 12.61 -5.60 0.99
CA PRO A 57 12.54 -4.94 2.29
C PRO A 57 13.35 -5.72 3.34
N PRO A 58 13.63 -5.12 4.52
CA PRO A 58 14.38 -5.78 5.60
C PRO A 58 13.78 -7.10 6.11
N ALA A 59 12.49 -7.34 5.87
CA ALA A 59 11.80 -8.56 6.29
C ALA A 59 12.07 -9.77 5.35
N VAL A 60 12.83 -9.59 4.27
CA VAL A 60 13.15 -10.63 3.30
C VAL A 60 14.62 -11.02 3.42
N ASP A 61 14.87 -12.30 3.70
CA ASP A 61 16.22 -12.82 3.94
C ASP A 61 16.92 -13.33 2.68
N THR A 62 16.21 -13.49 1.55
CA THR A 62 16.77 -14.11 0.34
C THR A 62 16.19 -13.50 -0.92
N ILE A 63 17.07 -13.23 -1.90
CA ILE A 63 16.71 -12.73 -3.24
C ILE A 63 17.05 -13.82 -4.26
N TYR A 64 16.08 -14.21 -5.09
CA TYR A 64 16.29 -15.15 -6.19
C TYR A 64 16.29 -14.41 -7.53
N LEU A 65 17.27 -14.69 -8.39
CA LEU A 65 17.45 -14.06 -9.70
C LEU A 65 17.62 -15.14 -10.79
N MET A 66 17.25 -14.83 -12.02
CA MET A 66 17.47 -15.74 -13.15
C MET A 66 18.95 -15.79 -13.51
N SER A 67 19.54 -16.98 -13.48
CA SER A 67 20.99 -17.16 -13.68
C SER A 67 21.50 -16.76 -15.08
N THR A 68 20.65 -16.80 -16.10
CA THR A 68 21.01 -16.50 -17.49
C THR A 68 20.79 -15.03 -17.86
N GLU A 69 20.15 -14.26 -16.98
CA GLU A 69 19.75 -12.88 -17.25
C GLU A 69 20.55 -11.91 -16.39
N THR A 70 20.85 -10.72 -16.93
CA THR A 70 21.52 -9.68 -16.15
C THR A 70 20.52 -8.98 -15.24
N SER A 71 20.80 -8.99 -13.94
CA SER A 71 20.02 -8.28 -12.93
C SER A 71 20.89 -7.27 -12.18
N ILE A 72 20.26 -6.18 -11.72
CA ILE A 72 20.95 -5.15 -10.93
C ILE A 72 20.37 -5.16 -9.52
N LEU A 73 21.25 -5.25 -8.52
CA LEU A 73 20.96 -5.00 -7.12
C LEU A 73 21.58 -3.67 -6.72
N SER A 74 20.78 -2.78 -6.13
CA SER A 74 21.22 -1.45 -5.70
C SER A 74 20.85 -1.24 -4.24
N PRO A 75 21.83 -1.15 -3.31
CA PRO A 75 21.54 -0.82 -1.92
C PRO A 75 21.07 0.63 -1.80
N ARG A 76 19.94 0.83 -1.12
CA ARG A 76 19.25 2.13 -1.00
C ARG A 76 18.74 2.37 0.41
N ILE A 77 18.56 3.64 0.77
CA ILE A 77 17.65 4.04 1.85
C ILE A 77 16.41 4.69 1.23
N THR A 78 15.23 4.21 1.60
CA THR A 78 13.94 4.76 1.16
C THR A 78 12.89 4.65 2.26
N ASN A 79 11.73 5.28 2.05
CA ASN A 79 10.57 5.01 2.90
C ASN A 79 9.83 3.78 2.40
N ILE A 80 9.58 2.83 3.31
CA ILE A 80 8.74 1.67 3.05
C ILE A 80 7.49 1.69 3.91
N TYR A 81 6.44 1.04 3.44
CA TYR A 81 5.19 0.91 4.17
C TYR A 81 4.45 -0.35 3.71
N TYR A 82 3.70 -0.96 4.62
CA TYR A 82 2.91 -2.16 4.32
C TYR A 82 1.57 -1.80 3.65
N TRP A 83 1.29 -2.36 2.47
CA TRP A 83 0.05 -2.13 1.74
C TRP A 83 -0.92 -3.30 1.95
N PRO A 84 -1.99 -3.16 2.76
CA PRO A 84 -2.83 -4.29 3.15
C PRO A 84 -3.63 -4.90 1.99
N ILE A 85 -4.00 -4.13 0.97
CA ILE A 85 -4.76 -4.60 -0.20
C ILE A 85 -3.99 -5.69 -0.97
N THR A 86 -2.67 -5.53 -1.13
CA THR A 86 -1.82 -6.51 -1.82
C THR A 86 -1.01 -7.38 -0.87
N ASN A 87 -1.18 -7.20 0.44
CA ASN A 87 -0.47 -7.92 1.48
C ASN A 87 1.06 -7.90 1.30
N ASP A 88 1.61 -6.73 0.96
CA ASP A 88 3.01 -6.57 0.57
C ASP A 88 3.56 -5.19 0.93
N TYR A 89 4.88 -5.08 1.07
CA TYR A 89 5.57 -3.82 1.28
C TYR A 89 5.69 -3.02 -0.02
N ARG A 90 5.57 -1.69 0.10
CA ARG A 90 5.77 -0.74 -0.99
C ARG A 90 6.85 0.24 -0.61
N ALA A 91 7.68 0.60 -1.59
CA ALA A 91 8.68 1.64 -1.45
C ALA A 91 8.16 2.96 -2.03
N SER A 92 8.42 4.05 -1.33
CA SER A 92 8.12 5.42 -1.73
C SER A 92 9.36 6.09 -2.33
N TRP A 93 9.83 5.56 -3.47
CA TRP A 93 11.01 6.08 -4.18
C TRP A 93 10.94 7.56 -4.54
N ASN A 94 9.72 8.08 -4.70
CA ASN A 94 9.46 9.50 -4.99
C ASN A 94 9.63 10.40 -3.76
N VAL A 95 9.57 9.84 -2.55
CA VAL A 95 9.78 10.56 -1.29
C VAL A 95 11.25 10.52 -0.90
N ARG A 96 11.89 9.34 -1.01
CA ARG A 96 13.29 9.13 -0.68
C ARG A 96 13.89 8.01 -1.52
N ASN A 97 15.11 8.19 -2.03
CA ASN A 97 15.80 7.18 -2.84
C ASN A 97 17.31 7.40 -2.80
N ASP A 98 17.89 7.30 -1.62
CA ASP A 98 19.31 7.58 -1.41
C ASP A 98 20.14 6.34 -1.77
N VAL A 99 21.24 6.54 -2.49
CA VAL A 99 22.23 5.48 -2.73
C VAL A 99 23.00 5.22 -1.44
N VAL A 100 23.21 3.95 -1.12
CA VAL A 100 24.13 3.55 -0.06
C VAL A 100 25.45 3.16 -0.69
N GLU A 101 26.50 3.91 -0.37
CA GLU A 101 27.86 3.61 -0.81
C GLU A 101 28.41 2.40 -0.05
N GLY A 102 29.21 1.57 -0.72
CA GLY A 102 29.87 0.41 -0.14
C GLY A 102 30.04 -0.73 -1.13
N ASP A 103 30.57 -1.85 -0.63
CA ASP A 103 30.77 -3.08 -1.39
C ASP A 103 29.65 -4.07 -1.10
N LEU A 104 29.15 -4.74 -2.13
CA LEU A 104 28.22 -5.87 -2.00
C LEU A 104 29.03 -7.16 -1.90
N GLU A 105 28.95 -7.82 -0.75
CA GLU A 105 29.46 -9.18 -0.58
C GLU A 105 28.36 -10.19 -0.91
N ILE A 106 28.70 -11.19 -1.73
CA ILE A 106 27.82 -12.33 -2.03
C ILE A 106 28.49 -13.56 -1.40
N VAL A 107 27.83 -14.15 -0.41
CA VAL A 107 28.35 -15.25 0.42
C VAL A 107 27.68 -16.58 0.09
#